data_AF-A0A6J6EQS2-F1
#
_entry.id   AF-A0A6J6EQS2-F1
#
_cell.length_a   1.000
_cell.length_b   1.000
_cell.length_c   1.000
_cell.angle_alpha   90.00
_cell.angle_beta   90.00
_cell.angle_gamma   90.00
#
_symmetry.space_group_name_H-M   'P 1'
#
loop_
_entity.id
_entity.type
_entity.pdbx_description
1 polymer ?
#
loop_
_entity_poly.entity_id
_entity_poly.type
_entity_poly.pdbx_seq_one_letter_code
_entity_poly.pdbx_strand_id
1 'polypeptide(L)' 'MSESVNHKKDKPIVVGEVNHELLPKITSDEIDLEVDERRDEEIAGDKPPHHS' A
#
# COMPACT_ATOMS: atom_id res chain seq x y z
N MET A 1 -17.47 0.94 28.43
CA MET A 1 -16.14 1.57 28.48
C MET A 1 -15.26 0.79 27.54
N SER A 2 -14.76 1.48 26.51
CA SER A 2 -13.99 0.98 25.39
C SER A 2 -12.57 0.61 25.80
N GLU A 3 -12.15 -0.62 25.53
CA GLU A 3 -10.72 -0.95 25.45
C GLU A 3 -10.39 -1.21 23.99
N SER A 4 -9.96 -0.14 23.33
CA SER A 4 -9.36 -0.15 21.99
C SER A 4 -8.11 -1.02 22.05
N VAL A 5 -8.19 -2.25 21.53
CA VAL A 5 -7.06 -3.16 21.47
C VAL A 5 -6.05 -2.58 20.49
N ASN A 6 -5.05 -1.89 21.03
CA ASN A 6 -3.90 -1.40 20.28
C ASN A 6 -3.13 -2.62 19.77
N HIS A 7 -3.24 -2.87 18.46
CA HIS A 7 -2.44 -3.89 17.77
C HIS A 7 -0.98 -3.48 17.86
N LYS A 8 -0.23 -4.22 18.69
CA LYS A 8 1.20 -4.03 18.89
C LYS A 8 1.93 -4.23 17.56
N LYS A 9 2.48 -3.16 17.01
CA LYS A 9 3.41 -3.18 15.87
C LYS A 9 4.78 -3.64 16.35
N ASP A 10 4.91 -4.93 16.70
CA ASP A 10 6.16 -5.53 17.22
C ASP A 10 7.03 -6.17 16.13
N LYS A 11 6.68 -5.99 14.85
CA LYS A 11 7.51 -6.44 13.72
C LYS A 11 8.07 -5.24 12.98
N PRO A 12 9.35 -5.27 12.56
CA PRO A 12 9.87 -4.26 11.66
C PRO A 12 8.96 -4.21 10.42
N ILE A 13 8.40 -3.04 10.13
CA ILE A 13 7.63 -2.83 8.91
C ILE A 13 8.64 -2.90 7.77
N VAL A 14 8.69 -4.04 7.08
CA VAL A 14 9.45 -4.16 5.84
C VAL A 14 8.69 -3.32 4.80
N VAL A 15 9.36 -2.31 4.26
CA VAL A 15 8.78 -1.43 3.22
C VAL A 15 8.35 -2.32 2.04
N GLY A 16 7.04 -2.34 1.75
CA GLY A 16 6.46 -3.19 0.69
C GLY A 16 5.78 -4.48 1.17
N GLU A 17 5.92 -4.88 2.44
CA GLU A 17 5.21 -6.06 2.98
C GLU A 17 3.76 -5.69 3.37
N VAL A 18 2.78 -6.19 2.60
CA VAL A 18 1.36 -6.08 2.94
C VAL A 18 0.96 -7.28 3.79
N ASN A 19 0.98 -7.11 5.11
CA ASN A 19 0.55 -8.14 6.05
C ASN A 19 -0.81 -7.76 6.65
N HIS A 20 -1.88 -8.11 5.95
CA HIS A 20 -3.26 -7.77 6.34
C HIS A 20 -4.11 -9.04 6.50
N GLU A 21 -4.84 -9.15 7.61
CA GLU A 21 -5.59 -10.36 7.97
C GLU A 21 -6.70 -10.76 6.97
N LEU A 22 -7.22 -9.78 6.24
CA LEU A 22 -8.29 -9.96 5.26
C LEU A 22 -7.77 -10.15 3.82
N LEU A 23 -6.49 -9.88 3.59
CA LEU A 23 -5.90 -9.96 2.25
C LEU A 23 -5.18 -11.30 2.08
N PRO A 24 -5.29 -11.95 0.91
CA PRO A 24 -4.46 -13.10 0.58
C PRO A 24 -2.97 -12.76 0.70
N LYS A 25 -2.16 -13.78 0.96
CA LYS A 25 -0.71 -13.64 0.95
C LYS A 25 -0.25 -13.41 -0.49
N ILE A 26 0.39 -12.27 -0.73
CA ILE A 26 1.05 -11.96 -1.99
C ILE A 26 2.41 -12.66 -2.00
N THR A 27 2.77 -13.28 -3.12
CA THR A 27 4.07 -13.95 -3.28
C THR A 27 5.05 -13.05 -4.04
N SER A 28 6.36 -13.26 -3.83
CA SER A 28 7.41 -12.41 -4.42
C SER A 28 7.48 -12.47 -5.95
N ASP A 29 6.92 -13.50 -6.57
CA ASP A 29 6.81 -13.68 -8.01
C ASP A 29 5.57 -12.99 -8.62
N GLU A 30 4.64 -12.51 -7.79
CA GLU A 30 3.43 -11.79 -8.23
C GLU A 30 3.70 -10.28 -8.43
N ILE A 31 4.71 -9.73 -7.74
CA ILE A 31 5.04 -8.31 -7.78
C ILE A 31 6.23 -8.03 -8.68
N ASP A 32 6.09 -7.04 -9.55
CA ASP A 32 7.22 -6.48 -10.27
C ASP A 32 7.97 -5.51 -9.34
N LEU A 33 9.28 -5.71 -9.22
CA LEU A 33 10.17 -4.87 -8.40
C LEU A 33 10.91 -3.83 -9.24
N GLU A 34 10.70 -3.81 -10.55
CA GLU A 34 11.28 -2.81 -11.44
C GLU A 34 10.70 -1.41 -11.16
N VAL A 35 11.59 -0.41 -11.19
CA VAL A 35 11.18 0.98 -10.98
C VAL A 35 10.46 1.47 -12.23
N ASP A 36 9.16 1.76 -12.10
CA ASP A 36 8.40 2.44 -13.16
C ASP A 36 8.66 3.95 -13.12
N GLU A 37 9.51 4.42 -14.03
CA GLU A 37 9.89 5.84 -14.18
C GLU A 37 8.74 6.73 -14.65
N ARG A 38 7.68 6.15 -15.26
CA ARG A 38 6.56 6.93 -15.83
C ARG A 38 5.40 7.11 -14.87
N ARG A 39 5.42 6.41 -13.72
CA ARG A 39 4.36 6.47 -12.71
C ARG A 39 4.10 7.89 -12.24
N ASP A 40 5.16 8.64 -11.97
CA ASP A 40 5.04 10.01 -11.46
C ASP A 40 4.47 10.96 -12.53
N GLU A 41 4.79 10.73 -13.81
CA GLU A 41 4.22 11.47 -14.93
C GLU A 41 2.72 11.20 -15.10
N GLU A 42 2.29 9.94 -14.93
CA GLU A 42 0.88 9.54 -14.97
C GLU A 42 0.09 10.17 -13.81
N ILE A 43 0.60 10.09 -12.58
CA ILE A 43 -0.05 10.67 -11.39
C ILE A 43 -0.15 12.19 -11.51
N ALA A 44 0.89 12.86 -12.03
CA ALA A 44 0.87 14.30 -12.23
C ALA A 44 -0.13 14.73 -13.32
N GLY A 45 -0.36 13.87 -14.31
CA GLY A 45 -1.35 14.08 -15.37
C GLY A 45 -2.80 13.85 -14.94
N ASP A 46 -3.02 13.00 -13.93
CA ASP A 46 -4.35 12.73 -13.37
C ASP A 46 -4.84 13.92 -12.54
N LYS A 47 -5.75 14.71 -13.12
CA LYS A 47 -6.38 15.84 -12.43
C LYS A 47 -7.70 15.39 -11.84
N PRO A 48 -7.99 15.73 -10.57
CA PRO A 48 -9.28 15.41 -9.98
C PRO A 48 -10.42 15.98 -10.83
N PRO A 49 -11.58 15.30 -10.92
CA PRO A 49 -12.71 15.80 -11.67
C PRO A 49 -13.06 17.19 -11.16
N HIS A 50 -13.04 18.18 -12.06
CA HIS A 50 -13.49 19.52 -11.74
C HIS A 50 -15.01 19.47 -11.57
N HIS A 51 -15.49 19.36 -10.31
CA HIS A 51 -16.90 19.44 -10.01
C HIS A 51 -17.43 20.78 -10.53
N SER A 52 -18.35 20.73 -11.49
CA SER A 52 -19.13 21.91 -11.92
C SER A 52 -20.42 22.01 -11.13
#